data_AF-A0A7K9K031-F1
#
_entry.id   AF-A0A7K9K031-F1
#
_cell.length_a   1.000
_cell.length_b   1.000
_cell.length_c   1.000
_cell.angle_alpha   90.00
_cell.angle_beta   90.00
_cell.angle_gamma   90.00
#
_symmetry.space_group_name_H-M   'P 1'
#
loop_
_entity.id
_entity.type
_entity.pdbx_description
1 polymer ?
#
loop_
_entity_poly.entity_id
_entity_poly.type
_entity_poly.pdbx_seq_one_letter_code
_entity_poly.pdbx_strand_id
1 'polypeptide(L)'
;TVTVTVTVTVSASPAGHQENNNFCSVNINIGPGDCEWFAVHEHYWETISAFCDRWAGPAERGDLRASRGGTVRPGGAVAVTLSPLSPLSPAYQYQLALERYEWNEVKNVKSIVPMIHVSWNVARTVKISDPDLYKMIKYCLLQSIKHCQVQRESLVRAGKKIAYQGRVKDEPAYYCNECDVEVFNILFVTSETGGRNTYLVHCEGCARRRGGGLAGVIVLEQYKTEELMQIYDGFTL
;
A
#
# COMPACT_ATOMS: atom_id res chain seq x y z
N THR A 1 20.29 -18.48 3.41
CA THR A 1 21.27 -17.48 2.96
C THR A 1 20.51 -16.32 2.37
N VAL A 2 20.44 -15.18 3.05
CA VAL A 2 19.79 -13.98 2.50
C VAL A 2 20.81 -13.32 1.59
N THR A 3 20.55 -13.32 0.28
CA THR A 3 21.38 -12.62 -0.70
C THR A 3 21.00 -11.14 -0.63
N VAL A 4 21.83 -10.32 -0.01
CA VAL A 4 21.67 -8.86 -0.01
C VAL A 4 22.31 -8.33 -1.29
N THR A 5 21.47 -7.97 -2.27
CA THR A 5 21.94 -7.25 -3.46
C THR A 5 22.11 -5.77 -3.08
N VAL A 6 23.35 -5.38 -2.76
CA VAL A 6 23.70 -3.98 -2.49
C VAL A 6 23.74 -3.22 -3.82
N THR A 7 22.70 -2.43 -4.09
CA THR A 7 22.72 -1.48 -5.20
C THR A 7 23.22 -0.14 -4.65
N VAL A 8 24.48 0.21 -4.90
CA VAL A 8 25.01 1.53 -4.54
C VAL A 8 24.35 2.56 -5.46
N THR A 9 23.32 3.23 -4.95
CA THR A 9 22.72 4.39 -5.58
C THR A 9 23.24 5.63 -4.86
N VAL A 10 23.96 6.50 -5.57
CA VAL A 10 24.22 7.87 -5.10
C VAL A 10 22.92 8.64 -5.27
N SER A 11 22.03 8.51 -4.29
CA SER A 11 20.76 9.24 -4.25
C SER A 11 20.98 10.58 -3.54
N ALA A 12 20.92 11.67 -4.29
CA ALA A 12 20.38 12.90 -3.71
C ALA A 12 18.86 12.71 -3.68
N SER A 13 18.23 12.76 -2.49
CA SER A 13 16.81 13.09 -2.38
C SER A 13 16.72 14.57 -2.02
N PRO A 14 16.90 15.51 -2.97
CA PRO A 14 16.92 16.94 -2.68
C PRO A 14 15.59 17.49 -2.13
N ALA A 15 14.53 16.68 -2.10
CA ALA A 15 13.22 17.02 -1.56
C ALA A 15 12.93 16.19 -0.31
N GLY A 16 12.34 16.82 0.71
CA GLY A 16 11.88 16.11 1.89
C GLY A 16 10.77 15.12 1.55
N HIS A 17 10.76 13.97 2.21
CA HIS A 17 9.78 12.92 1.96
C HIS A 17 9.39 12.16 3.24
N GLN A 18 8.24 11.50 3.15
CA GLN A 18 7.88 10.38 4.02
C GLN A 18 8.10 9.08 3.27
N GLU A 19 8.55 8.06 3.99
CA GLU A 19 8.66 6.72 3.42
C GLU A 19 7.30 6.19 2.96
N ASN A 20 7.33 5.30 1.96
CA ASN A 20 6.10 4.71 1.43
C ASN A 20 5.32 4.02 2.55
N ASN A 21 4.04 4.37 2.68
CA ASN A 21 3.17 3.89 3.77
C ASN A 21 3.80 4.10 5.17
N ASN A 22 4.60 5.16 5.36
CA ASN A 22 5.24 5.51 6.64
C ASN A 22 6.07 4.38 7.28
N PHE A 23 6.63 3.46 6.49
CA PHE A 23 7.53 2.43 7.00
C PHE A 23 8.86 3.02 7.47
N CYS A 24 9.46 2.43 8.50
CA CYS A 24 10.84 2.73 8.87
C CYS A 24 11.83 2.50 7.72
N SER A 25 12.76 3.43 7.54
CA SER A 25 13.92 3.29 6.65
C SER A 25 15.19 3.00 7.45
N VAL A 26 16.09 2.20 6.87
CA VAL A 26 17.46 2.03 7.38
C VAL A 26 18.42 2.49 6.29
N ASN A 27 19.27 3.46 6.63
CA ASN A 27 20.30 4.01 5.73
C ASN A 27 21.68 3.80 6.35
N ILE A 28 22.63 3.32 5.55
CA ILE A 28 24.02 3.06 5.97
C ILE A 28 24.95 3.89 5.10
N ASN A 29 25.71 4.80 5.71
CA ASN A 29 26.77 5.52 5.01
C ASN A 29 28.01 4.62 4.89
N ILE A 30 28.43 4.35 3.65
CA ILE A 30 29.60 3.50 3.35
C ILE A 30 30.89 4.34 3.25
N GLY A 31 30.77 5.68 3.20
CA GLY A 31 31.91 6.61 3.13
C GLY A 31 32.45 6.82 1.70
N PRO A 32 33.57 7.54 1.55
CA PRO A 32 34.42 8.09 2.61
C PRO A 32 33.94 9.45 3.17
N GLY A 33 32.93 10.08 2.55
CA GLY A 33 32.37 11.35 3.02
C GLY A 33 31.26 11.17 4.05
N ASP A 34 30.94 12.24 4.77
CA ASP A 34 29.83 12.27 5.73
C ASP A 34 28.48 12.59 5.06
N CYS A 35 27.40 12.12 5.68
CA CYS A 35 26.02 12.48 5.33
C CYS A 35 25.41 13.32 6.45
N GLU A 36 24.74 14.42 6.09
CA GLU A 36 23.96 15.24 7.03
C GLU A 36 22.47 14.92 6.85
N TRP A 37 21.79 14.65 7.96
CA TRP A 37 20.39 14.24 7.96
C TRP A 37 19.54 15.23 8.75
N PHE A 38 18.41 15.60 8.16
CA PHE A 38 17.40 16.40 8.83
C PHE A 38 16.18 15.50 9.05
N ALA A 39 15.60 15.53 10.26
CA ALA A 39 14.39 14.76 10.55
C ALA A 39 13.43 15.61 11.36
N VAL A 40 12.14 15.45 11.07
CA VAL A 40 11.06 16.07 11.85
C VAL A 40 10.10 14.97 12.26
N HIS A 41 9.61 15.05 13.50
CA HIS A 41 8.65 14.09 14.05
C HIS A 41 7.39 14.02 13.19
N GLU A 42 6.81 12.82 13.03
CA GLU A 42 5.69 12.60 12.12
C GLU A 42 4.48 13.47 12.47
N HIS A 43 4.22 13.77 13.75
CA HIS A 43 3.21 14.71 14.22
C HIS A 43 3.15 16.04 13.46
N TYR A 44 4.26 16.54 12.91
CA TYR A 44 4.30 17.81 12.19
C TYR A 44 4.08 17.68 10.67
N TRP A 45 3.79 16.47 10.16
CA TRP A 45 3.68 16.21 8.72
C TRP A 45 2.62 17.09 8.03
N GLU A 46 1.48 17.35 8.68
CA GLU A 46 0.43 18.22 8.14
C GLU A 46 0.88 19.68 8.04
N THR A 47 1.65 20.15 9.02
CA THR A 47 2.21 21.52 9.01
C THR A 47 3.19 21.68 7.86
N ILE A 48 4.03 20.66 7.62
CA ILE A 48 4.96 20.61 6.49
C ILE A 48 4.19 20.54 5.17
N SER A 49 3.15 19.71 5.08
CA SER A 49 2.27 19.64 3.89
C SER A 49 1.65 21.00 3.57
N ALA A 50 1.13 21.70 4.58
CA ALA A 50 0.56 23.04 4.41
C ALA A 50 1.61 24.08 3.98
N PHE A 51 2.85 23.94 4.46
CA PHE A 51 3.97 24.75 3.99
C PHE A 51 4.26 24.47 2.50
N CYS A 52 4.31 23.21 2.08
CA CYS A 52 4.46 22.82 0.67
C CYS A 52 3.32 23.36 -0.19
N ASP A 53 2.07 23.24 0.23
CA ASP A 53 0.92 23.74 -0.54
C ASP A 53 0.97 25.26 -0.77
N ARG A 54 1.53 26.00 0.20
CA ARG A 54 1.66 27.47 0.14
C ARG A 54 2.82 27.94 -0.72
N TRP A 55 3.95 27.23 -0.70
CA TRP A 55 5.22 27.75 -1.24
C TRP A 55 5.84 26.91 -2.35
N ALA A 56 5.42 25.65 -2.51
CA ALA A 56 5.96 24.74 -3.51
C ALA A 56 5.27 24.93 -4.88
N GLY A 57 5.99 24.64 -5.97
CA GLY A 57 5.47 24.80 -7.33
C GLY A 57 4.30 23.84 -7.62
N PRO A 58 3.55 24.02 -8.73
CA PRO A 58 2.43 23.13 -9.09
C PRO A 58 2.77 21.62 -9.11
N ALA A 59 4.04 21.27 -9.34
CA ALA A 59 4.53 19.89 -9.36
C ALA A 59 4.84 19.30 -7.95
N GLU A 60 4.79 20.13 -6.90
CA GLU A 60 5.14 19.80 -5.52
C GLU A 60 3.97 20.05 -4.54
N ARG A 61 2.83 20.54 -5.05
CA ARG A 61 1.60 20.74 -4.28
C ARG A 61 0.89 19.41 -4.05
N GLY A 62 0.47 19.16 -2.81
CA GLY A 62 -0.35 18.01 -2.43
C GLY A 62 0.38 16.68 -2.23
N ASP A 63 1.70 16.62 -2.39
CA ASP A 63 2.44 15.38 -2.21
C ASP A 63 3.90 15.63 -1.81
N LEU A 64 4.32 15.10 -0.64
CA LEU A 64 5.71 14.72 -0.38
C LEU A 64 6.05 13.54 -1.30
N ARG A 65 6.07 13.76 -2.62
CA ARG A 65 6.42 12.76 -3.62
C ARG A 65 7.93 12.72 -3.75
N ALA A 66 8.49 11.53 -3.58
CA ALA A 66 9.86 11.21 -3.93
C ALA A 66 10.17 11.72 -5.35
N SER A 67 10.98 12.76 -5.45
CA SER A 67 11.49 13.25 -6.73
C SER A 67 12.42 12.19 -7.31
N ARG A 68 12.02 11.56 -8.43
CA ARG A 68 12.92 10.75 -9.24
C ARG A 68 14.03 11.64 -9.80
N GLY A 69 15.26 11.28 -9.46
CA GLY A 69 16.46 11.45 -10.28
C GLY A 69 16.63 12.79 -10.98
N GLY A 70 17.14 13.78 -10.24
CA GLY A 70 17.83 14.94 -10.80
C GLY A 70 19.31 14.89 -10.45
N THR A 71 20.18 15.03 -11.45
CA THR A 71 21.64 15.13 -11.27
C THR A 71 21.99 16.40 -10.49
N VAL A 72 23.02 16.39 -9.62
CA VAL A 72 24.07 17.45 -9.52
C VAL A 72 25.07 17.25 -8.35
N ARG A 73 26.35 17.46 -8.71
CA ARG A 73 27.59 17.92 -8.01
C ARG A 73 28.02 17.37 -6.64
N PRO A 74 29.35 17.22 -6.41
CA PRO A 74 29.90 16.68 -5.17
C PRO A 74 29.86 17.73 -4.06
N GLY A 75 29.16 17.41 -2.97
CA GLY A 75 29.10 18.21 -1.75
C GLY A 75 27.68 18.27 -1.18
N GLY A 76 27.37 17.30 -0.31
CA GLY A 76 26.16 17.29 0.52
C GLY A 76 24.94 16.63 -0.13
N ALA A 77 24.61 15.40 0.31
CA ALA A 77 23.28 14.87 0.14
C ALA A 77 22.44 15.31 1.36
N VAL A 78 21.40 16.09 1.12
CA VAL A 78 20.40 16.46 2.14
C VAL A 78 19.25 15.47 1.99
N ALA A 79 18.88 14.78 3.06
CA ALA A 79 17.63 14.02 3.12
C ALA A 79 16.84 14.52 4.33
N VAL A 80 15.60 14.96 4.10
CA VAL A 80 14.64 15.24 5.18
C VAL A 80 13.74 14.02 5.30
N THR A 81 13.97 13.19 6.31
CA THR A 81 13.12 12.03 6.60
C THR A 81 12.17 12.39 7.74
N LEU A 82 10.87 12.37 7.47
CA LEU A 82 9.89 12.31 8.55
C LEU A 82 9.86 10.87 9.08
N SER A 83 10.72 10.61 10.04
CA SER A 83 10.77 9.34 10.75
C SER A 83 10.33 9.56 12.19
N PRO A 84 9.53 8.65 12.76
CA PRO A 84 9.23 8.69 14.18
C PRO A 84 10.54 8.53 14.96
N LEU A 85 10.92 9.58 15.70
CA LEU A 85 12.20 9.70 16.39
C LEU A 85 12.32 8.81 17.65
N SER A 86 11.39 7.87 17.85
CA SER A 86 11.28 7.00 19.03
C SER A 86 11.26 5.52 18.61
N PRO A 87 11.69 4.56 19.46
CA PRO A 87 11.55 3.14 19.14
C PRO A 87 10.07 2.84 18.90
N LEU A 88 9.72 2.65 17.63
CA LEU A 88 8.36 2.39 17.23
C LEU A 88 7.90 1.08 17.85
N SER A 89 6.82 1.13 18.64
CA SER A 89 6.11 -0.10 18.94
C SER A 89 5.59 -0.68 17.62
N PRO A 90 5.55 -2.02 17.46
CA PRO A 90 4.97 -2.66 16.27
C PRO A 90 3.54 -2.17 15.99
N ALA A 91 2.78 -1.91 17.05
CA ALA A 91 1.47 -1.26 17.02
C ALA A 91 1.50 0.11 16.33
N TYR A 92 2.39 1.01 16.76
CA TYR A 92 2.45 2.37 16.23
C TYR A 92 2.93 2.40 14.76
N GLN A 93 3.87 1.52 14.38
CA GLN A 93 4.25 1.36 12.97
C GLN A 93 3.08 0.91 12.09
N TYR A 94 2.28 -0.06 12.57
CA TYR A 94 1.11 -0.54 11.82
C TYR A 94 0.03 0.53 11.68
N GLN A 95 -0.20 1.30 12.75
CA GLN A 95 -1.13 2.43 12.75
C GLN A 95 -0.76 3.47 11.68
N LEU A 96 0.48 3.98 11.71
CA LEU A 96 0.94 5.00 10.75
C LEU A 96 0.87 4.50 9.29
N ALA A 97 1.08 3.20 9.09
CA ALA A 97 1.01 2.59 7.77
C ALA A 97 -0.42 2.47 7.23
N LEU A 98 -1.38 2.11 8.09
CA LEU A 98 -2.80 2.12 7.73
C LEU A 98 -3.34 3.53 7.50
N GLU A 99 -3.00 4.48 8.37
CA GLU A 99 -3.41 5.89 8.21
C GLU A 99 -2.91 6.46 6.88
N ARG A 100 -1.64 6.20 6.52
CA ARG A 100 -1.11 6.59 5.20
C ARG A 100 -1.80 5.85 4.06
N TYR A 101 -2.12 4.57 4.24
CA TYR A 101 -2.81 3.79 3.21
C TYR A 101 -4.18 4.39 2.87
N GLU A 102 -4.96 4.76 3.87
CA GLU A 102 -6.27 5.41 3.70
C GLU A 102 -6.12 6.83 3.13
N TRP A 103 -5.15 7.60 3.62
CA TRP A 103 -4.87 8.94 3.09
C TRP A 103 -4.49 8.92 1.61
N ASN A 104 -3.66 7.95 1.22
CA ASN A 104 -3.26 7.76 -0.17
C ASN A 104 -4.46 7.51 -1.08
N GLU A 105 -5.43 6.69 -0.65
CA GLU A 105 -6.66 6.47 -1.41
C GLU A 105 -7.43 7.78 -1.62
N VAL A 106 -7.61 8.58 -0.56
CA VAL A 106 -8.28 9.90 -0.64
C VAL A 106 -7.55 10.86 -1.58
N LYS A 107 -6.22 10.79 -1.63
CA LYS A 107 -5.37 11.64 -2.49
C LYS A 107 -5.13 11.08 -3.89
N ASN A 108 -5.68 9.91 -4.23
CA ASN A 108 -5.40 9.19 -5.48
C ASN A 108 -3.89 8.94 -5.69
N VAL A 109 -3.21 8.55 -4.61
CA VAL A 109 -1.82 8.13 -4.60
C VAL A 109 -1.77 6.62 -4.43
N LYS A 110 -0.91 5.95 -5.20
CA LYS A 110 -0.71 4.51 -5.05
C LYS A 110 -0.02 4.19 -3.72
N SER A 111 -0.67 3.40 -2.88
CA SER A 111 0.02 2.71 -1.79
C SER A 111 0.89 1.60 -2.37
N ILE A 112 2.21 1.72 -2.21
CA ILE A 112 3.16 0.70 -2.67
C ILE A 112 3.05 -0.56 -1.82
N VAL A 113 2.73 -0.39 -0.52
CA VAL A 113 2.49 -1.49 0.41
C VAL A 113 1.00 -1.85 0.39
N PRO A 114 0.61 -3.07 -0.03
CA PRO A 114 -0.77 -3.52 -0.06
C PRO A 114 -1.22 -3.91 1.36
N MET A 115 -1.63 -2.93 2.15
CA MET A 115 -1.83 -3.10 3.59
C MET A 115 -2.87 -4.18 3.92
N ILE A 116 -3.89 -4.39 3.09
CA ILE A 116 -4.88 -5.44 3.33
C ILE A 116 -4.22 -6.81 3.13
N HIS A 117 -3.54 -7.03 2.00
CA HIS A 117 -2.81 -8.26 1.73
C HIS A 117 -1.74 -8.56 2.79
N VAL A 118 -0.94 -7.55 3.19
CA VAL A 118 0.07 -7.71 4.24
C VAL A 118 -0.58 -8.13 5.57
N SER A 119 -1.70 -7.50 5.95
CA SER A 119 -2.40 -7.82 7.20
C SER A 119 -2.87 -9.28 7.25
N TRP A 120 -3.41 -9.80 6.14
CA TRP A 120 -3.79 -11.21 6.02
C TRP A 120 -2.57 -12.15 6.10
N ASN A 121 -1.43 -11.78 5.49
CA ASN A 121 -0.22 -12.59 5.56
C ASN A 121 0.37 -12.63 6.98
N VAL A 122 0.35 -11.50 7.69
CA VAL A 122 0.78 -11.42 9.10
C VAL A 122 -0.10 -12.33 9.95
N ALA A 123 -1.43 -12.24 9.80
CA ALA A 123 -2.37 -13.07 10.57
C ALA A 123 -2.16 -14.58 10.36
N ARG A 124 -1.67 -14.99 9.18
CA ARG A 124 -1.40 -16.40 8.85
C ARG A 124 -0.06 -16.92 9.38
N THR A 125 0.94 -16.06 9.52
CA THR A 125 2.34 -16.50 9.65
C THR A 125 3.05 -16.01 10.90
N VAL A 126 2.52 -14.98 11.56
CA VAL A 126 3.18 -14.31 12.68
C VAL A 126 2.32 -14.40 13.93
N LYS A 127 2.92 -14.83 15.04
CA LYS A 127 2.31 -14.72 16.37
C LYS A 127 2.55 -13.32 16.91
N ILE A 128 1.47 -12.63 17.28
CA ILE A 128 1.52 -11.27 17.81
C ILE A 128 1.29 -11.33 19.30
N SER A 129 2.23 -10.80 20.09
CA SER A 129 2.12 -10.71 21.55
C SER A 129 1.69 -9.32 22.02
N ASP A 130 1.82 -8.30 21.18
CA ASP A 130 1.41 -6.93 21.49
C ASP A 130 -0.12 -6.79 21.36
N PRO A 131 -0.85 -6.48 22.46
CA PRO A 131 -2.30 -6.47 22.43
C PRO A 131 -2.90 -5.41 21.52
N ASP A 132 -2.23 -4.27 21.33
CA ASP A 132 -2.77 -3.16 20.54
C ASP A 132 -2.55 -3.42 19.05
N LEU A 133 -1.39 -3.93 18.66
CA LEU A 133 -1.16 -4.44 17.31
C LEU A 133 -2.14 -5.56 16.96
N TYR A 134 -2.36 -6.50 17.89
CA TYR A 134 -3.33 -7.57 17.70
C TYR A 134 -4.72 -7.01 17.39
N LYS A 135 -5.23 -6.07 18.21
CA LYS A 135 -6.54 -5.43 17.99
C LYS A 135 -6.61 -4.71 16.65
N MET A 136 -5.58 -3.98 16.27
CA MET A 136 -5.55 -3.23 15.01
C MET A 136 -5.57 -4.15 13.80
N ILE A 137 -4.73 -5.19 13.77
CA ILE A 137 -4.75 -6.19 12.69
C ILE A 137 -6.10 -6.89 12.66
N LYS A 138 -6.60 -7.36 13.80
CA LYS A 138 -7.90 -8.05 13.91
C LYS A 138 -9.04 -7.17 13.37
N TYR A 139 -9.03 -5.88 13.70
CA TYR A 139 -10.01 -4.92 13.16
C TYR A 139 -9.89 -4.76 11.64
N CYS A 140 -8.68 -4.60 11.10
CA CYS A 140 -8.44 -4.52 9.66
C CYS A 140 -8.95 -5.77 8.93
N LEU A 141 -8.67 -6.98 9.47
CA LEU A 141 -9.18 -8.22 8.91
C LEU A 141 -10.71 -8.24 8.89
N LEU A 142 -11.36 -7.90 10.01
CA LEU A 142 -12.82 -7.86 10.12
C LEU A 142 -13.46 -6.92 9.09
N GLN A 143 -12.90 -5.71 8.93
CA GLN A 143 -13.40 -4.77 7.92
C GLN A 143 -13.23 -5.32 6.50
N SER A 144 -12.10 -5.97 6.20
CA SER A 144 -11.88 -6.56 4.87
C SER A 144 -12.82 -7.74 4.58
N ILE A 145 -13.15 -8.58 5.57
CA ILE A 145 -14.16 -9.65 5.43
C ILE A 145 -15.52 -9.03 5.11
N LYS A 146 -15.93 -8.03 5.90
CA LYS A 146 -17.21 -7.34 5.70
C LYS A 146 -17.29 -6.73 4.31
N HIS A 147 -16.22 -6.08 3.84
CA HIS A 147 -16.15 -5.52 2.51
C HIS A 147 -16.31 -6.60 1.42
N CYS A 148 -15.53 -7.68 1.51
CA CYS A 148 -15.62 -8.81 0.57
C CYS A 148 -17.03 -9.41 0.54
N GLN A 149 -17.64 -9.62 1.72
CA GLN A 149 -18.97 -10.21 1.82
C GLN A 149 -20.03 -9.31 1.18
N VAL A 150 -20.06 -8.01 1.51
CA VAL A 150 -21.02 -7.06 0.94
C VAL A 150 -20.87 -6.96 -0.58
N GLN A 151 -19.64 -6.89 -1.08
CA GLN A 151 -19.35 -6.84 -2.51
C GLN A 151 -19.80 -8.12 -3.21
N ARG A 152 -19.51 -9.29 -2.65
CA ARG A 152 -19.94 -10.59 -3.16
C ARG A 152 -21.47 -10.70 -3.22
N GLU A 153 -22.16 -10.34 -2.15
CA GLU A 153 -23.63 -10.35 -2.09
C GLU A 153 -24.26 -9.40 -3.11
N SER A 154 -23.68 -8.21 -3.30
CA SER A 154 -24.09 -7.25 -4.33
C SER A 154 -23.99 -7.84 -5.74
N LEU A 155 -22.88 -8.53 -6.04
CA LEU A 155 -22.65 -9.19 -7.32
C LEU A 155 -23.62 -10.35 -7.58
N VAL A 156 -23.83 -11.20 -6.56
CA VAL A 156 -24.80 -12.30 -6.63
C VAL A 156 -26.22 -11.78 -6.86
N ARG A 157 -26.62 -10.72 -6.14
CA ARG A 157 -27.92 -10.06 -6.33
C ARG A 157 -28.10 -9.49 -7.73
N ALA A 158 -27.02 -9.00 -8.35
CA ALA A 158 -27.01 -8.53 -9.72
C ALA A 158 -26.92 -9.66 -10.77
N GLY A 159 -26.95 -10.94 -10.35
CA GLY A 159 -26.88 -12.10 -11.23
C GLY A 159 -25.50 -12.31 -11.87
N LYS A 160 -24.44 -11.72 -11.31
CA LYS A 160 -23.08 -11.86 -11.85
C LYS A 160 -22.41 -13.12 -11.34
N LYS A 161 -21.87 -13.89 -12.28
CA LYS A 161 -21.09 -15.09 -11.97
C LYS A 161 -19.74 -14.67 -11.40
N ILE A 162 -19.41 -15.21 -10.23
CA ILE A 162 -18.11 -15.08 -9.58
C ILE A 162 -17.39 -16.40 -9.79
N ALA A 163 -16.22 -16.37 -10.42
CA ALA A 163 -15.39 -17.54 -10.62
C ALA A 163 -14.32 -17.62 -9.52
N TYR A 164 -14.17 -18.78 -8.91
CA TYR A 164 -13.10 -18.99 -7.94
C TYR A 164 -11.77 -19.17 -8.66
N GLN A 165 -10.77 -18.37 -8.30
CA GLN A 165 -9.40 -18.48 -8.76
C GLN A 165 -8.46 -18.26 -7.57
N GLY A 166 -8.18 -19.36 -6.86
CA GLY A 166 -7.26 -19.35 -5.73
C GLY A 166 -5.87 -18.84 -6.11
N ARG A 167 -5.19 -18.25 -5.12
CA ARG A 167 -3.86 -17.70 -5.35
C ARG A 167 -2.80 -18.75 -5.59
N VAL A 168 -1.84 -18.43 -6.44
CA VAL A 168 -0.61 -19.19 -6.62
C VAL A 168 0.47 -18.69 -5.67
N LYS A 169 1.46 -19.54 -5.41
CA LYS A 169 2.60 -19.17 -4.57
C LYS A 169 3.34 -17.99 -5.18
N ASP A 170 3.75 -17.04 -4.34
CA ASP A 170 4.50 -15.84 -4.72
C ASP A 170 3.75 -14.89 -5.69
N GLU A 171 2.43 -15.06 -5.83
CA GLU A 171 1.58 -14.12 -6.57
C GLU A 171 1.55 -12.76 -5.86
N PRO A 172 1.77 -11.63 -6.57
CA PRO A 172 1.74 -10.31 -5.97
C PRO A 172 0.32 -9.88 -5.60
N ALA A 173 0.19 -8.84 -4.77
CA ALA A 173 -1.08 -8.16 -4.59
C ALA A 173 -1.48 -7.42 -5.87
N TYR A 174 -2.79 -7.36 -6.14
CA TYR A 174 -3.33 -6.66 -7.30
C TYR A 174 -3.71 -5.23 -6.97
N TYR A 175 -3.59 -4.37 -7.98
CA TYR A 175 -3.99 -2.98 -7.95
C TYR A 175 -4.88 -2.68 -9.15
N CYS A 176 -5.80 -1.72 -8.96
CA CYS A 176 -6.67 -1.26 -10.02
C CYS A 176 -5.86 -0.53 -11.10
N ASN A 177 -6.06 -0.91 -12.37
CA ASN A 177 -5.32 -0.33 -13.49
C ASN A 177 -5.61 1.17 -13.74
N GLU A 178 -6.74 1.72 -13.27
CA GLU A 178 -7.07 3.14 -13.46
C GLU A 178 -6.78 4.04 -12.25
N CYS A 179 -6.98 3.56 -11.03
CA CYS A 179 -6.90 4.41 -9.84
C CYS A 179 -5.88 3.94 -8.81
N ASP A 180 -5.12 2.88 -9.13
CA ASP A 180 -4.02 2.37 -8.32
C ASP A 180 -4.38 1.91 -6.88
N VAL A 181 -5.65 1.84 -6.53
CA VAL A 181 -6.09 1.25 -5.25
C VAL A 181 -5.83 -0.26 -5.22
N GLU A 182 -5.51 -0.79 -4.05
CA GLU A 182 -5.37 -2.24 -3.84
C GLU A 182 -6.72 -2.93 -4.11
N VAL A 183 -6.69 -4.05 -4.83
CA VAL A 183 -7.87 -4.87 -5.11
C VAL A 183 -7.68 -6.22 -4.43
N PHE A 184 -8.25 -6.33 -3.22
CA PHE A 184 -8.15 -7.53 -2.40
C PHE A 184 -9.33 -8.49 -2.64
N ASN A 185 -9.03 -9.78 -2.78
CA ASN A 185 -9.95 -10.91 -2.91
C ASN A 185 -10.82 -10.93 -4.18
N ILE A 186 -11.68 -9.93 -4.41
CA ILE A 186 -12.62 -9.91 -5.53
C ILE A 186 -12.06 -9.03 -6.65
N LEU A 187 -11.60 -9.67 -7.74
CA LEU A 187 -10.94 -8.99 -8.86
C LEU A 187 -11.93 -8.80 -10.02
N PHE A 188 -11.94 -7.60 -10.61
CA PHE A 188 -12.70 -7.31 -11.82
C PHE A 188 -11.75 -7.28 -13.01
N VAL A 189 -11.85 -8.26 -13.89
CA VAL A 189 -10.88 -8.50 -14.95
C VAL A 189 -11.47 -8.19 -16.32
N THR A 190 -10.73 -7.46 -17.14
CA THR A 190 -11.05 -7.24 -18.56
C THR A 190 -9.90 -7.69 -19.45
N SER A 191 -10.20 -8.09 -20.68
CA SER A 191 -9.18 -8.37 -21.70
C SER A 191 -8.91 -7.12 -22.53
N GLU A 192 -7.64 -6.86 -22.82
CA GLU A 192 -7.25 -5.74 -23.66
C GLU A 192 -7.50 -6.07 -25.16
N THR A 193 -8.14 -5.15 -25.88
CA THR A 193 -8.46 -5.33 -27.30
C THR A 193 -7.25 -4.92 -28.14
N GLY A 194 -6.21 -5.77 -28.21
CA GLY A 194 -4.94 -5.34 -28.84
C GLY A 194 -3.83 -6.35 -29.08
N GLY A 195 -4.08 -7.66 -28.98
CA GLY A 195 -3.15 -8.66 -29.55
C GLY A 195 -2.18 -9.37 -28.60
N ARG A 196 -2.31 -9.21 -27.28
CA ARG A 196 -1.76 -10.15 -26.29
C ARG A 196 -2.83 -10.44 -25.24
N ASN A 197 -2.88 -11.66 -24.73
CA ASN A 197 -3.79 -12.11 -23.65
C ASN A 197 -3.41 -11.43 -22.30
N THR A 198 -3.37 -10.10 -22.26
CA THR A 198 -3.14 -9.31 -21.05
C THR A 198 -4.48 -9.07 -20.38
N TYR A 199 -4.61 -9.60 -19.18
CA TYR A 199 -5.75 -9.39 -18.31
C TYR A 199 -5.45 -8.19 -17.41
N LEU A 200 -6.34 -7.20 -17.42
CA LEU A 200 -6.23 -6.01 -16.57
C LEU A 200 -7.15 -6.16 -15.38
N VAL A 201 -6.63 -5.85 -14.18
CA VAL A 201 -7.40 -5.87 -12.93
C VAL A 201 -7.94 -4.48 -12.62
N HIS A 202 -9.20 -4.43 -12.18
CA HIS A 202 -9.92 -3.23 -11.82
C HIS A 202 -10.54 -3.39 -10.42
N CYS A 203 -10.74 -2.27 -9.72
CA CYS A 203 -11.65 -2.21 -8.58
C CYS A 203 -13.10 -2.16 -9.09
N GLU A 204 -14.06 -2.44 -8.21
CA GLU A 204 -15.48 -2.41 -8.57
C GLU A 204 -15.92 -1.05 -9.11
N GLY A 205 -15.47 0.04 -8.49
CA GLY A 205 -15.82 1.40 -8.90
C GLY A 205 -15.40 1.70 -10.33
N CYS A 206 -14.16 1.38 -10.70
CA CYS A 206 -13.65 1.54 -12.06
C CYS A 206 -14.37 0.62 -13.06
N ALA A 207 -14.58 -0.64 -12.69
CA ALA A 207 -15.28 -1.60 -13.54
C ALA A 207 -16.72 -1.15 -13.86
N ARG A 208 -17.44 -0.64 -12.86
CA ARG A 208 -18.80 -0.09 -13.03
C ARG A 208 -18.82 1.22 -13.82
N ARG A 209 -17.79 2.07 -13.71
CA ARG A 209 -17.66 3.28 -14.54
C ARG A 209 -17.49 2.95 -16.02
N ARG A 210 -16.77 1.88 -16.36
CA ARG A 210 -16.66 1.40 -17.75
C ARG A 210 -17.98 0.87 -18.28
N GLY A 211 -18.73 0.16 -17.46
CA GLY A 211 -20.07 -0.30 -17.80
C GLY A 211 -20.85 -0.67 -16.53
N GLY A 212 -21.95 0.05 -16.26
CA GLY A 212 -22.70 -0.11 -15.00
C GLY A 212 -23.20 -1.53 -14.75
N GLY A 213 -23.48 -2.28 -15.82
CA GLY A 213 -23.88 -3.68 -15.77
C GLY A 213 -22.72 -4.69 -15.79
N LEU A 214 -21.46 -4.27 -15.70
CA LEU A 214 -20.27 -5.15 -15.76
C LEU A 214 -20.31 -6.11 -16.97
N ALA A 215 -20.68 -5.59 -18.14
CA ALA A 215 -20.68 -6.37 -19.38
C ALA A 215 -19.24 -6.56 -19.86
N GLY A 216 -18.86 -7.79 -20.22
CA GLY A 216 -17.48 -8.11 -20.62
C GLY A 216 -16.45 -8.12 -19.48
N VAL A 217 -16.90 -8.01 -18.22
CA VAL A 217 -16.03 -8.08 -17.04
C VAL A 217 -16.14 -9.47 -16.42
N ILE A 218 -15.00 -10.12 -16.21
CA ILE A 218 -14.88 -11.39 -15.48
C ILE A 218 -14.64 -11.06 -14.01
N VAL A 219 -15.43 -11.64 -13.11
CA VAL A 219 -15.22 -11.47 -11.67
C VAL A 219 -14.56 -12.71 -11.09
N LEU A 220 -13.41 -12.52 -10.43
CA LEU A 220 -12.65 -13.58 -9.78
C LEU A 220 -12.67 -13.43 -8.26
N GLU A 221 -12.76 -14.52 -7.53
CA GLU A 221 -12.64 -14.59 -6.07
C GLU A 221 -11.39 -15.40 -5.70
N GLN A 222 -10.46 -14.79 -4.98
CA GLN A 222 -9.17 -15.39 -4.63
C GLN A 222 -9.20 -16.23 -3.35
N TYR A 223 -10.07 -15.88 -2.41
CA TYR A 223 -10.23 -16.54 -1.13
C TYR A 223 -11.72 -16.69 -0.85
N LYS A 224 -12.13 -17.90 -0.49
CA LYS A 224 -13.51 -18.13 -0.06
C LYS A 224 -13.78 -17.48 1.29
N THR A 225 -15.02 -17.12 1.54
CA THR A 225 -15.44 -16.57 2.84
C THR A 225 -15.04 -17.47 4.00
N GLU A 226 -15.19 -18.78 3.85
CA GLU A 226 -14.85 -19.75 4.89
C GLU A 226 -13.34 -19.78 5.17
N GLU A 227 -12.50 -19.61 4.14
CA GLU A 227 -11.04 -19.56 4.28
C GLU A 227 -10.61 -18.30 5.05
N LEU A 228 -11.21 -17.15 4.71
CA LEU A 228 -10.94 -15.89 5.43
C LEU A 228 -11.41 -15.96 6.88
N MET A 229 -12.57 -16.55 7.14
CA MET A 229 -13.07 -16.76 8.50
C MET A 229 -12.16 -17.67 9.31
N GLN A 230 -11.69 -18.79 8.74
CA GLN A 230 -10.79 -19.71 9.44
C GLN A 230 -9.48 -19.03 9.84
N ILE A 231 -8.88 -18.23 8.95
CA ILE A 231 -7.67 -17.45 9.25
C ILE A 231 -7.96 -16.40 10.33
N TYR A 232 -9.11 -15.71 10.21
CA TYR A 232 -9.52 -14.72 11.19
C TYR A 232 -9.68 -15.36 12.56
N ASP A 233 -10.45 -16.43 12.71
CA ASP A 233 -10.69 -17.10 13.99
C ASP A 233 -9.41 -17.69 14.58
N GLY A 234 -8.52 -18.21 13.74
CA GLY A 234 -7.21 -18.72 14.15
C GLY A 234 -6.21 -17.65 14.59
N PHE A 235 -6.45 -16.37 14.24
CA PHE A 235 -5.58 -15.27 14.67
C PHE A 235 -5.95 -14.82 16.09
N THR A 236 -5.23 -15.34 17.08
CA THR A 236 -5.39 -15.04 18.51
C THR A 236 -4.12 -14.41 19.09
N LEU A 237 -4.28 -13.68 20.20
CA LEU A 237 -3.19 -13.19 21.03
C LEU A 237 -2.46 -14.37 21.72
#